data_AF-A0A1X7M1X6-F1
#
_entry.id   AF-A0A1X7M1X6-F1
#
_cell.length_a   1.000
_cell.length_b   1.000
_cell.length_c   1.000
_cell.angle_alpha   90.00
_cell.angle_beta   90.00
_cell.angle_gamma   90.00
#
_symmetry.space_group_name_H-M   'P 1'
#
loop_
_entity.id
_entity.type
_entity.pdbx_description
1 polymer ?
#
loop_
_entity_poly.entity_id
_entity_poly.type
_entity_poly.pdbx_seq_one_letter_code
_entity_poly.pdbx_strand_id
1 'polypeptide(L)'
;MMNNLSIEDIKDQIRILEETAVPGESDAFALRALRELLALREAGPITHPVNDDMALAFCHAISDSSVGSDELEDVKTGLRAALANYAAPQLRAVPPGWVMVPVEPTDEMTEAMYRHHITPRNALKAAIAAAPKPEVK
;
A
#
# COMPACT_ATOMS: atom_id res chain seq x y z
N MET A 1 -6.33 -21.47 -7.57
CA MET A 1 -6.14 -21.13 -6.15
C MET A 1 -4.67 -21.36 -5.84
N MET A 2 -3.90 -20.33 -5.48
CA MET A 2 -2.52 -20.54 -5.03
C MET A 2 -2.56 -21.14 -3.61
N ASN A 3 -2.11 -22.38 -3.44
CA ASN A 3 -1.98 -23.01 -2.13
C ASN A 3 -0.86 -22.29 -1.36
N ASN A 4 -1.22 -21.50 -0.36
CA ASN A 4 -0.27 -20.99 0.61
C ASN A 4 0.18 -22.18 1.48
N LEU A 5 1.43 -22.65 1.31
CA LEU A 5 2.02 -23.59 2.28
C LEU A 5 2.02 -22.94 3.68
N SER A 6 1.58 -23.70 4.68
CA SER A 6 1.64 -23.30 6.09
C SER A 6 3.08 -23.33 6.62
N ILE A 7 3.33 -22.70 7.77
CA ILE A 7 4.66 -22.70 8.41
C ILE A 7 5.10 -24.13 8.74
N GLU A 8 4.17 -24.94 9.23
CA GLU A 8 4.37 -26.37 9.50
C GLU A 8 4.76 -27.14 8.24
N ASP A 9 4.06 -26.92 7.11
CA ASP A 9 4.39 -27.59 5.84
C ASP A 9 5.80 -27.23 5.36
N ILE A 10 6.23 -25.97 5.53
CA ILE A 10 7.57 -25.52 5.14
C ILE A 10 8.64 -26.17 6.02
N LYS A 11 8.40 -26.27 7.34
CA LYS A 11 9.31 -26.94 8.28
C LYS A 11 9.45 -28.42 7.97
N ASP A 12 8.33 -29.10 7.68
CA ASP A 12 8.35 -30.50 7.28
C ASP A 12 9.08 -30.71 5.93
N GLN A 13 8.89 -29.81 4.96
CA GLN A 13 9.60 -29.87 3.67
C GLN A 13 11.12 -29.68 3.84
N ILE A 14 11.55 -28.76 4.71
CA ILE A 14 12.97 -28.58 5.04
C ILE A 14 13.53 -29.85 5.67
N ARG A 15 12.83 -30.43 6.66
CA ARG A 15 13.27 -31.69 7.31
C ARG A 15 13.43 -32.82 6.30
N ILE A 16 12.43 -33.02 5.43
CA ILE A 16 12.48 -34.06 4.39
C ILE A 16 13.68 -33.84 3.46
N LEU A 17 13.92 -32.61 3.02
CA LEU A 17 15.05 -32.32 2.15
C LEU A 17 16.39 -32.48 2.88
N GLU A 18 16.52 -32.15 4.16
CA GLU A 18 17.74 -32.41 4.92
C GLU A 18 18.03 -33.91 5.08
N GLU A 19 16.99 -34.74 5.21
CA GLU A 19 17.10 -36.18 5.36
C GLU A 19 17.32 -36.93 4.03
N THR A 20 16.79 -36.39 2.93
CA THR A 20 16.78 -37.04 1.61
C THR A 20 17.72 -36.42 0.58
N ALA A 21 18.30 -35.24 0.89
CA ALA A 21 19.18 -34.53 -0.05
C ALA A 21 20.39 -35.39 -0.42
N VAL A 22 20.57 -35.54 -1.72
CA VAL A 22 21.81 -36.07 -2.28
C VAL A 22 22.71 -34.87 -2.54
N PRO A 23 24.00 -34.90 -2.18
CA PRO A 23 24.88 -33.74 -2.37
C PRO A 23 24.91 -33.30 -3.84
N GLY A 24 24.23 -32.18 -4.13
CA GLY A 24 24.05 -31.60 -5.46
C GLY A 24 23.48 -30.19 -5.38
N GLU A 25 23.66 -29.39 -6.43
CA GLU A 25 23.31 -27.96 -6.44
C GLU A 25 21.80 -27.69 -6.31
N SER A 26 20.96 -28.60 -6.82
CA SER A 26 19.50 -28.44 -6.82
C SER A 26 18.89 -28.50 -5.41
N ASP A 27 19.32 -29.44 -4.59
CA ASP A 27 18.79 -29.62 -3.22
C ASP A 27 19.26 -28.51 -2.29
N ALA A 28 20.50 -28.03 -2.48
CA ALA A 28 21.04 -26.89 -1.75
C ALA A 28 20.29 -25.57 -2.06
N PHE A 29 19.91 -25.37 -3.32
CA PHE A 29 19.10 -24.22 -3.71
C PHE A 29 17.69 -24.30 -3.11
N ALA A 30 17.04 -25.46 -3.18
CA ALA A 30 15.71 -25.67 -2.61
C ALA A 30 15.69 -25.46 -1.08
N LEU A 31 16.67 -26.00 -0.36
CA LEU A 31 16.83 -25.80 1.08
C LEU A 31 17.01 -24.32 1.44
N ARG A 32 17.83 -23.58 0.69
CA ARG A 32 18.03 -22.15 0.90
C ARG A 32 16.72 -21.38 0.70
N ALA A 33 16.02 -21.63 -0.40
CA ALA A 33 14.76 -20.95 -0.71
C ALA A 33 13.69 -21.23 0.36
N LEU A 34 13.57 -22.47 0.84
CA LEU A 34 12.60 -22.82 1.89
C LEU A 34 12.95 -22.19 3.23
N ARG A 35 14.24 -22.11 3.60
CA ARG A 35 14.68 -21.43 4.82
C ARG A 35 14.39 -19.93 4.76
N GLU A 36 14.60 -19.31 3.61
CA GLU A 36 14.28 -17.90 3.40
C GLU A 36 12.77 -17.65 3.46
N LEU A 37 11.98 -18.51 2.83
CA LEU A 37 10.52 -18.43 2.89
C LEU A 37 10.00 -18.64 4.33
N LEU A 38 10.60 -19.56 5.09
CA LEU A 38 10.30 -19.77 6.51
C LEU A 38 10.59 -18.50 7.32
N ALA A 39 11.78 -17.90 7.15
CA ALA A 39 12.17 -16.67 7.83
C ALA A 39 11.20 -15.52 7.51
N LEU A 40 10.77 -15.39 6.26
CA LEU A 40 9.79 -14.38 5.85
C LEU A 40 8.41 -14.61 6.48
N ARG A 41 7.96 -15.86 6.60
CA ARG A 41 6.67 -16.19 7.24
C ARG A 41 6.73 -16.02 8.77
N GLU A 42 7.82 -16.40 9.41
CA GLU A 42 8.03 -16.26 10.87
C GLU A 42 8.22 -14.80 11.28
N ALA A 43 8.81 -13.96 10.42
CA ALA A 43 8.86 -12.52 10.64
C ALA A 43 7.47 -11.86 10.69
N GLY A 44 6.44 -12.56 10.21
CA GLY A 44 5.07 -12.08 10.16
C GLY A 44 4.88 -10.92 9.19
N PRO A 45 3.63 -10.44 9.02
CA PRO A 45 3.39 -9.19 8.34
C PRO A 45 4.11 -8.08 9.11
N ILE A 46 4.92 -7.26 8.44
CA ILE A 46 5.54 -6.07 9.03
C ILE A 46 4.41 -5.19 9.59
N THR A 47 4.13 -5.35 10.89
CA THR A 47 2.97 -4.73 11.53
C THR A 47 3.25 -3.25 11.81
N HIS A 48 4.55 -2.90 11.84
CA HIS A 48 5.05 -1.55 11.98
C HIS A 48 6.08 -1.30 10.86
N PRO A 49 5.76 -0.49 9.83
CA PRO A 49 6.64 -0.29 8.67
C PRO A 49 7.97 0.40 9.02
N VAL A 50 8.12 0.83 10.26
CA VAL A 50 9.34 1.44 10.80
C VAL A 50 9.67 0.73 12.12
N ASN A 51 10.84 0.12 12.19
CA ASN A 51 11.41 -0.51 13.38
C ASN A 51 12.52 0.37 14.01
N ASP A 52 13.04 -0.08 15.15
CA ASP A 52 14.02 0.67 15.95
C ASP A 52 15.33 0.88 15.21
N ASP A 53 15.82 -0.14 14.49
CA ASP A 53 17.04 -0.07 13.70
C ASP A 53 16.93 0.99 12.59
N MET A 54 15.77 1.07 11.91
CA MET A 54 15.51 2.08 10.89
C MET A 54 15.44 3.49 11.48
N ALA A 55 14.79 3.65 12.63
CA ALA A 55 14.71 4.94 13.32
C ALA A 55 16.09 5.39 13.83
N LEU A 56 16.89 4.47 14.38
CA LEU A 56 18.23 4.76 14.85
C LEU A 56 19.18 5.12 13.70
N ALA A 57 19.11 4.39 12.59
CA ALA A 57 19.87 4.71 11.38
C ALA A 57 19.50 6.09 10.82
N PHE A 58 18.21 6.46 10.87
CA PHE A 58 17.74 7.78 10.45
C PHE A 58 18.27 8.89 11.37
N CYS A 59 18.24 8.68 12.69
CA CYS A 59 18.81 9.61 13.65
C CYS A 59 20.30 9.83 13.41
N HIS A 60 21.09 8.77 13.29
CA HIS A 60 22.53 8.86 12.99
C HIS A 60 22.82 9.55 11.66
N ALA A 61 21.97 9.38 10.64
CA ALA A 61 22.15 10.04 9.33
C ALA A 61 21.96 11.57 9.39
N ILE A 62 21.16 12.07 10.33
CA ILE A 62 20.85 13.50 10.46
C ILE A 62 21.69 14.14 11.56
N SER A 63 21.96 13.40 12.63
CA SER A 63 22.68 13.86 13.81
C SER A 63 23.55 12.72 14.33
N ASP A 64 24.87 12.91 14.43
CA ASP A 64 25.80 11.94 15.06
C ASP A 64 25.55 11.77 16.59
N SER A 65 24.42 12.24 17.11
CA SER A 65 24.03 12.17 18.51
C SER A 65 23.34 10.85 18.84
N SER A 66 23.67 10.27 19.99
CA SER A 66 22.91 9.16 20.56
C SER A 66 21.52 9.64 20.97
N VAL A 67 20.48 9.00 20.44
CA VAL A 67 19.06 9.29 20.74
C VAL A 67 18.57 8.37 21.85
N GLY A 68 17.82 8.91 22.82
CA GLY A 68 17.23 8.12 23.91
C GLY A 68 16.08 7.22 23.44
N SER A 69 15.70 6.20 24.22
CA SER A 69 14.61 5.28 23.82
C SER A 69 13.27 5.98 23.59
N ASP A 70 12.98 7.02 24.38
CA ASP A 70 11.72 7.77 24.29
C ASP A 70 11.66 8.61 23.02
N GLU A 71 12.78 9.20 22.60
CA GLU A 71 12.90 9.94 21.34
C GLU A 71 12.80 9.01 20.11
N LEU A 72 13.22 7.74 20.24
CA LEU A 72 13.14 6.77 19.16
C LEU A 72 11.68 6.43 18.79
N GLU A 73 10.78 6.36 19.77
CA GLU A 73 9.35 6.16 19.52
C GLU A 73 8.71 7.35 18.80
N ASP A 74 9.10 8.57 19.14
CA ASP A 74 8.63 9.78 18.47
C ASP A 74 9.10 9.82 17.01
N VAL A 75 10.35 9.44 16.76
CA VAL A 75 10.91 9.32 15.40
C VAL A 75 10.18 8.25 14.60
N LYS A 76 9.93 7.07 15.19
CA LYS A 76 9.14 6.01 14.53
C LYS A 76 7.74 6.50 14.19
N THR A 77 7.10 7.20 15.11
CA THR A 77 5.75 7.75 14.91
C THR A 77 5.73 8.78 13.80
N GLY A 78 6.69 9.71 13.80
CA GLY A 78 6.86 10.71 12.75
C GLY A 78 7.12 10.10 11.38
N LEU A 79 8.02 9.12 11.30
CA LEU A 79 8.36 8.45 10.03
C LEU A 79 7.18 7.64 9.49
N ARG A 80 6.43 6.95 10.35
CA ARG A 80 5.20 6.26 9.95
C ARG A 80 4.16 7.24 9.41
N ALA A 81 3.97 8.39 10.07
CA ALA A 81 3.05 9.42 9.60
C ALA A 81 3.48 10.03 8.25
N ALA A 82 4.78 10.32 8.09
CA ALA A 82 5.34 10.85 6.84
C ALA A 82 5.16 9.86 5.67
N LEU A 83 5.49 8.59 5.90
CA LEU A 83 5.33 7.54 4.89
C LEU A 83 3.85 7.28 4.56
N ALA A 84 2.97 7.32 5.55
CA ALA A 84 1.52 7.20 5.34
C ALA A 84 0.99 8.36 4.47
N ASN A 85 1.41 9.59 4.74
CA ASN A 85 1.05 10.76 3.93
C ASN A 85 1.60 10.67 2.51
N TYR A 86 2.83 10.17 2.33
CA TYR A 86 3.43 9.99 1.01
C TYR A 86 2.74 8.87 0.20
N ALA A 87 2.35 7.78 0.86
CA ALA A 87 1.67 6.67 0.23
C ALA A 87 0.15 6.90 0.03
N ALA A 88 -0.42 7.90 0.71
CA ALA A 88 -1.81 8.28 0.51
C ALA A 88 -2.01 8.75 -0.94
N PRO A 89 -3.12 8.37 -1.61
CA PRO A 89 -3.43 8.88 -2.93
C PRO A 89 -3.50 10.42 -2.87
N GLN A 90 -2.48 11.10 -3.41
CA GLN A 90 -2.59 12.55 -3.57
C GLN A 90 -3.78 12.82 -4.49
N LEU A 91 -4.83 13.43 -3.94
CA LEU A 91 -5.94 13.95 -4.73
C LEU A 91 -5.32 14.89 -5.76
N ARG A 92 -5.36 14.48 -7.03
CA ARG A 92 -4.85 15.29 -8.12
C ARG A 92 -5.63 16.60 -8.10
N ALA A 93 -4.94 17.72 -7.88
CA ALA A 93 -5.59 19.02 -7.90
C ALA A 93 -6.30 19.20 -9.24
N VAL A 94 -7.59 19.54 -9.19
CA VAL A 94 -8.41 19.79 -10.38
C VAL A 94 -7.87 21.05 -11.05
N PRO A 95 -7.48 21.03 -12.34
CA PRO A 95 -6.95 22.22 -12.99
C PRO A 95 -7.96 23.38 -12.98
N PRO A 96 -7.49 24.64 -13.03
CA PRO A 96 -8.38 25.80 -13.11
C PRO A 96 -9.37 25.69 -14.28
N GLY A 97 -10.65 25.87 -14.00
CA GLY A 97 -11.72 25.76 -15.00
C GLY A 97 -12.25 24.35 -15.26
N TRP A 98 -11.71 23.34 -14.58
CA TRP A 98 -12.21 21.95 -14.64
C TRP A 98 -13.11 21.67 -13.43
N VAL A 99 -14.07 20.76 -13.60
CA VAL A 99 -15.01 20.32 -12.56
C VAL A 99 -14.95 18.81 -12.46
N MET A 100 -14.90 18.28 -11.23
CA MET A 100 -14.99 16.84 -10.98
C MET A 100 -16.41 16.36 -11.23
N VAL A 101 -16.52 15.31 -12.02
CA VAL A 101 -17.77 14.60 -12.27
C VAL A 101 -17.56 13.11 -12.00
N PRO A 102 -18.59 12.40 -11.51
CA PRO A 102 -18.55 10.94 -11.40
C PRO A 102 -18.19 10.29 -12.75
N VAL A 103 -17.48 9.16 -12.68
CA VAL A 103 -17.15 8.37 -13.88
C VAL A 103 -18.42 7.84 -14.54
N GLU A 104 -19.39 7.43 -13.73
CA GLU A 104 -20.73 7.04 -14.17
C GLU A 104 -21.71 8.17 -13.86
N PRO A 105 -22.39 8.75 -14.87
CA PRO A 105 -23.39 9.78 -14.63
C PRO A 105 -24.48 9.31 -13.66
N THR A 106 -24.85 10.15 -12.71
CA THR A 106 -25.98 9.85 -11.82
C THR A 106 -27.31 9.97 -12.57
N ASP A 107 -28.38 9.43 -12.00
CA ASP A 107 -29.74 9.58 -12.54
C ASP A 107 -30.12 11.06 -12.69
N GLU A 108 -29.72 11.89 -11.73
CA GLU A 108 -29.96 13.35 -11.75
C GLU A 108 -29.22 14.03 -12.91
N MET A 109 -27.96 13.64 -13.17
CA MET A 109 -27.19 14.14 -14.30
C MET A 109 -27.81 13.72 -15.63
N THR A 110 -28.27 12.47 -15.71
CA THR A 110 -28.90 11.88 -16.88
C THR A 110 -30.23 12.57 -17.19
N GLU A 111 -31.08 12.77 -16.18
CA GLU A 111 -32.33 13.53 -16.27
C GLU A 111 -32.09 14.98 -16.71
N ALA A 112 -31.08 15.64 -16.16
CA ALA A 112 -30.70 16.99 -16.54
C ALA A 112 -30.26 17.07 -18.01
N MET A 113 -29.52 16.07 -18.50
CA MET A 113 -29.18 15.97 -19.92
C MET A 113 -30.42 15.82 -20.79
N TYR A 114 -31.35 14.93 -20.44
CA TYR A 114 -32.57 14.71 -21.21
C TYR A 114 -33.46 15.95 -21.26
N ARG A 115 -33.59 16.71 -20.18
CA ARG A 115 -34.40 17.95 -20.17
C ARG A 115 -33.81 19.07 -21.03
N HIS A 116 -32.49 19.09 -21.21
CA HIS A 116 -31.77 20.14 -21.91
C HIS A 116 -31.11 19.68 -23.22
N HIS A 117 -31.57 18.55 -23.79
CA HIS A 117 -31.01 17.90 -24.97
C HIS A 117 -31.08 18.69 -26.29
N ILE A 118 -31.79 19.84 -26.30
CA ILE A 118 -31.94 20.71 -27.48
C ILE A 118 -30.57 21.08 -28.07
N THR A 119 -29.56 21.28 -27.22
CA THR A 119 -28.17 21.38 -27.70
C THR A 119 -27.23 20.57 -26.80
N PRO A 120 -26.19 19.91 -27.38
CA PRO A 120 -25.22 19.15 -26.58
C PRO A 120 -24.55 20.00 -25.49
N ARG A 121 -24.32 21.29 -25.77
CA ARG A 121 -23.71 22.23 -24.82
C ARG A 121 -24.62 22.51 -23.62
N ASN A 122 -25.92 22.70 -23.84
CA ASN A 122 -26.86 22.95 -22.75
C ASN A 122 -27.10 21.68 -21.92
N ALA A 123 -27.20 20.51 -22.58
CA ALA A 123 -27.29 19.22 -21.91
C ALA A 123 -26.09 18.98 -20.99
N LEU A 124 -24.87 19.16 -21.49
CA LEU A 124 -23.65 18.98 -20.70
C LEU A 124 -23.56 19.99 -19.55
N LYS A 125 -23.91 21.25 -19.79
CA LYS A 125 -23.94 22.28 -18.74
C LYS A 125 -24.93 21.93 -17.62
N ALA A 126 -26.10 21.40 -17.97
CA ALA A 126 -27.10 20.95 -17.00
C ALA A 126 -26.62 19.72 -16.23
N ALA A 127 -25.99 18.75 -16.91
CA ALA A 127 -25.40 17.57 -16.28
C ALA A 127 -24.32 17.93 -15.26
N ILE A 128 -23.40 18.84 -15.62
CA ILE A 128 -22.34 19.31 -14.71
C ILE A 128 -22.94 20.03 -13.50
N ALA A 129 -24.03 20.80 -13.69
CA ALA A 129 -24.70 21.48 -12.58
C ALA A 129 -25.43 20.51 -11.63
N ALA A 130 -25.88 19.37 -12.14
CA ALA A 130 -26.51 18.28 -11.39
C ALA A 130 -25.49 17.26 -10.84
N ALA A 131 -24.20 17.42 -11.13
CA ALA A 131 -23.18 16.52 -10.61
C ALA A 131 -23.06 16.65 -9.08
N PRO A 132 -22.93 15.54 -8.33
CA PRO A 132 -22.75 15.58 -6.90
C PRO A 132 -21.45 16.32 -6.56
N LYS A 133 -21.57 17.33 -5.70
CA LYS A 133 -20.42 18.12 -5.26
C LYS A 133 -19.66 17.33 -4.19
N PRO A 134 -18.33 17.23 -4.28
CA PRO A 134 -17.55 16.59 -3.23
C PRO A 134 -17.77 17.34 -1.91
N GLU A 135 -18.13 16.61 -0.85
CA GLU A 135 -18.18 17.17 0.50
C GLU A 135 -16.78 17.67 0.87
N VAL A 136 -16.64 18.97 1.09
CA VAL A 136 -15.42 19.54 1.66
C VAL A 136 -15.42 19.16 3.14
N LYS A 137 -14.62 18.16 3.51
CA LYS A 137 -14.29 17.87 4.91
C LYS A 137 -13.08 18.69 5.35
#